data_AF-A0A954YB90-F1
#
_entry.id   AF-A0A954YB90-F1
#
_cell.length_a   1.000
_cell.length_b   1.000
_cell.length_c   1.000
_cell.angle_alpha   90.00
_cell.angle_beta   90.00
_cell.angle_gamma   90.00
#
_symmetry.space_group_name_H-M   'P 1'
#
loop_
_entity.id
_entity.type
_entity.pdbx_description
1 polymer ?
#
loop_
_entity_poly.entity_id
_entity_poly.type
_entity_poly.pdbx_seq_one_letter_code
_entity_poly.pdbx_strand_id
1 'polypeptide(L)'
;MTSVLRRTRAAILVASLLPTATSLAQNASAPAILQMFEARWDTIEDRMADIHAAGYGRMWVPPPNQASGGFSVGYDVFDRFNLGDPRNETHYGTATSFKTMIQAAHNAGVAINPDLLWNHNGIGNRTDQNFVNLGGYPGFALTLPSDINGDFHNPFIDFSQDEIIGQLAGLNDIAQEKHYMFIRHPVQVGNPSNIPAGTLFNKPDPNNARFYPDQDLGGVTVFDQRSGQNVTLYSFNEDNPLAGDPILEDSVGLLMRNVRWMIQEFDVDGFRLDA
;
A
#
# COMPACT_ATOMS: atom_id res chain seq x y z
N MET A 1 52.56 51.82 -46.40
CA MET A 1 52.43 51.82 -44.93
C MET A 1 50.99 52.14 -44.57
N THR A 2 50.33 51.16 -43.94
CA THR A 2 49.12 51.23 -43.09
C THR A 2 47.86 51.97 -43.56
N SER A 3 46.89 51.16 -44.00
CA SER A 3 45.46 51.46 -44.06
C SER A 3 44.82 51.48 -42.66
N VAL A 4 43.89 52.41 -42.41
CA VAL A 4 42.89 52.27 -41.34
C VAL A 4 41.51 52.61 -41.92
N LEU A 5 40.76 51.59 -42.31
CA LEU A 5 39.32 51.69 -42.53
C LEU A 5 38.62 51.12 -41.29
N ARG A 6 37.95 51.99 -40.52
CA ARG A 6 36.98 51.57 -39.49
C ARG A 6 35.77 50.96 -40.19
N ARG A 7 35.55 49.65 -40.00
CA ARG A 7 34.28 49.00 -40.31
C ARG A 7 33.45 48.93 -39.02
N THR A 8 32.43 49.77 -38.94
CA THR A 8 31.32 49.63 -37.98
C THR A 8 30.60 48.33 -38.28
N ARG A 9 30.62 47.38 -37.34
CA ARG A 9 29.76 46.19 -37.39
C ARG A 9 28.42 46.56 -36.78
N ALA A 10 27.37 46.66 -37.60
CA ALA A 10 26.01 46.64 -37.11
C ALA A 10 25.70 45.20 -36.65
N ALA A 11 25.42 45.03 -35.36
CA ALA A 11 24.90 43.78 -34.82
C ALA A 11 23.41 43.69 -35.19
N ILE A 12 23.05 42.76 -36.07
CA ILE A 12 21.65 42.40 -36.30
C ILE A 12 21.24 41.50 -35.14
N LEU A 13 20.43 42.03 -34.24
CA LEU A 13 19.77 41.26 -33.19
C LEU A 13 18.60 40.51 -33.85
N VAL A 14 18.78 39.21 -34.13
CA VAL A 14 17.66 38.34 -34.53
C VAL A 14 16.92 37.96 -33.24
N ALA A 15 15.82 38.66 -32.97
CA ALA A 15 14.89 38.24 -31.93
C ALA A 15 14.17 36.97 -32.43
N SER A 16 14.59 35.81 -31.93
CA SER A 16 13.83 34.57 -32.07
C SER A 16 12.54 34.68 -31.25
N LEU A 17 11.45 35.05 -31.91
CA LEU A 17 10.10 34.91 -31.36
C LEU A 17 9.82 33.41 -31.20
N LEU A 18 10.08 32.87 -30.02
CA LEU A 18 9.53 31.59 -29.62
C LEU A 18 8.00 31.75 -29.61
N PRO A 19 7.24 30.94 -30.37
CA PRO A 19 5.80 30.96 -30.25
C PRO A 19 5.47 30.51 -28.82
N THR A 20 4.88 31.41 -28.05
CA THR A 20 4.21 31.05 -26.80
C THR A 20 3.13 30.04 -27.15
N ALA A 21 3.36 28.76 -26.81
CA ALA A 21 2.33 27.75 -26.90
C ALA A 21 1.16 28.22 -26.02
N THR A 22 0.09 28.68 -26.65
CA THR A 22 -1.18 28.88 -25.98
C THR A 22 -1.62 27.52 -25.46
N SER A 23 -1.54 27.30 -24.14
CA SER A 23 -2.16 26.14 -23.49
C SER A 23 -3.66 26.28 -23.70
N LEU A 24 -4.20 25.63 -24.73
CA LEU A 24 -5.64 25.48 -24.86
C LEU A 24 -6.07 24.63 -23.67
N ALA A 25 -6.91 25.18 -22.80
CA ALA A 25 -7.61 24.39 -21.79
C ALA A 25 -8.42 23.33 -22.55
N GLN A 26 -7.93 22.09 -22.58
CA GLN A 26 -8.68 20.97 -23.12
C GLN A 26 -9.71 20.58 -22.07
N ASN A 27 -10.99 20.70 -22.41
CA ASN A 27 -12.07 19.98 -21.73
C ASN A 27 -11.95 18.49 -22.11
N ALA A 28 -10.92 17.82 -21.58
CA ALA A 28 -10.79 16.38 -21.66
C ALA A 28 -11.56 15.77 -20.49
N SER A 29 -12.39 14.76 -20.78
CA SER A 29 -12.95 13.91 -19.73
C SER A 29 -11.81 13.26 -18.96
N ALA A 30 -12.02 12.99 -17.66
CA ALA A 30 -11.08 12.15 -16.92
C ALA A 30 -10.90 10.82 -17.67
N PRO A 31 -9.67 10.25 -17.71
CA PRO A 31 -9.44 8.98 -18.39
C PRO A 31 -10.35 7.89 -17.83
N ALA A 32 -10.82 7.00 -18.71
CA ALA A 32 -11.62 5.85 -18.28
C ALA A 32 -10.80 4.94 -17.34
N ILE A 33 -11.49 4.35 -16.37
CA ILE A 33 -10.92 3.36 -15.45
C ILE A 33 -11.24 1.97 -15.99
N LEU A 34 -10.22 1.13 -16.15
CA LEU A 34 -10.37 -0.29 -16.48
C LEU A 34 -10.32 -1.14 -15.21
N GLN A 35 -11.39 -1.86 -14.91
CA GLN A 35 -11.37 -2.90 -13.90
C GLN A 35 -10.69 -4.15 -14.48
N MET A 36 -9.58 -4.60 -13.87
CA MET A 36 -8.75 -5.70 -14.36
C MET A 36 -8.54 -6.78 -13.29
N PHE A 37 -9.49 -7.70 -13.16
CA PHE A 37 -9.55 -8.71 -12.07
C PHE A 37 -9.35 -10.15 -12.53
N GLU A 38 -9.50 -10.43 -13.82
CA GLU A 38 -9.45 -11.79 -14.38
C GLU A 38 -8.06 -12.15 -14.93
N ALA A 39 -7.03 -11.40 -14.56
CA ALA A 39 -5.69 -11.51 -15.14
C ALA A 39 -4.59 -11.42 -14.09
N ARG A 40 -3.51 -12.17 -14.33
CA ARG A 40 -2.27 -12.12 -13.55
C ARG A 40 -1.42 -10.92 -13.94
N TRP A 41 -0.49 -10.53 -13.08
CA TRP A 41 0.36 -9.35 -13.26
C TRP A 41 1.17 -9.35 -14.57
N ASP A 42 1.73 -10.50 -14.92
CA ASP A 42 2.45 -10.72 -16.19
C ASP A 42 1.55 -10.54 -17.41
N THR A 43 0.31 -11.02 -17.34
CA THR A 43 -0.67 -10.88 -18.42
C THR A 43 -1.08 -9.42 -18.59
N ILE A 44 -1.24 -8.67 -17.49
CA ILE A 44 -1.56 -7.24 -17.57
C ILE A 44 -0.39 -6.47 -18.17
N GLU A 45 0.84 -6.78 -17.75
CA GLU A 45 2.08 -6.21 -18.30
C GLU A 45 2.16 -6.43 -19.83
N ASP A 46 1.98 -7.67 -20.29
CA ASP A 46 2.04 -8.04 -21.72
C ASP A 46 0.99 -7.31 -22.57
N ARG A 47 -0.14 -6.94 -21.95
CA ARG A 47 -1.27 -6.27 -22.63
C ARG A 47 -1.26 -4.76 -22.47
N MET A 48 -0.23 -4.19 -21.84
CA MET A 48 -0.21 -2.76 -21.52
C MET A 48 -0.29 -1.85 -22.77
N ALA A 49 0.34 -2.26 -23.87
CA ALA A 49 0.25 -1.53 -25.14
C ALA A 49 -1.19 -1.45 -25.67
N ASP A 50 -1.97 -2.54 -25.52
CA ASP A 50 -3.37 -2.58 -25.92
C ASP A 50 -4.23 -1.71 -25.00
N ILE A 51 -3.96 -1.74 -23.69
CA ILE A 51 -4.66 -0.95 -22.68
C ILE A 51 -4.46 0.56 -22.94
N HIS A 52 -3.23 0.95 -23.23
CA HIS A 52 -2.90 2.32 -23.65
C HIS A 52 -3.60 2.71 -24.95
N ALA A 53 -3.53 1.85 -25.98
CA ALA A 53 -4.13 2.13 -27.28
C ALA A 53 -5.67 2.26 -27.20
N ALA A 54 -6.31 1.55 -26.26
CA ALA A 54 -7.74 1.67 -25.97
C ALA A 54 -8.10 2.99 -25.27
N GLY A 55 -7.11 3.73 -24.73
CA GLY A 55 -7.31 5.04 -24.12
C GLY A 55 -7.64 5.02 -22.63
N TYR A 56 -7.38 3.91 -21.93
CA TYR A 56 -7.48 3.86 -20.47
C TYR A 56 -6.30 4.61 -19.84
N GLY A 57 -6.57 5.46 -18.86
CA GLY A 57 -5.52 6.17 -18.11
C GLY A 57 -5.40 5.71 -16.66
N ARG A 58 -6.22 4.74 -16.24
CA ARG A 58 -6.18 4.17 -14.89
C ARG A 58 -6.69 2.73 -14.90
N MET A 59 -6.08 1.88 -14.08
CA MET A 59 -6.57 0.53 -13.80
C MET A 59 -6.94 0.40 -12.33
N TRP A 60 -8.10 -0.22 -12.12
CA TRP A 60 -8.47 -0.79 -10.83
C TRP A 60 -8.09 -2.28 -10.87
N VAL A 61 -7.12 -2.66 -10.04
CA VAL A 61 -6.58 -4.01 -9.96
C VAL A 61 -6.97 -4.66 -8.63
N PRO A 62 -7.01 -6.00 -8.55
CA PRO A 62 -7.42 -6.71 -7.35
C PRO A 62 -6.46 -6.51 -6.18
N PRO A 63 -6.85 -6.92 -4.95
CA PRO A 63 -5.97 -6.88 -3.80
C PRO A 63 -4.67 -7.65 -4.07
N PRO A 64 -3.49 -7.01 -3.97
CA PRO A 64 -2.22 -7.67 -4.25
C PRO A 64 -1.71 -8.50 -3.06
N ASN A 65 -2.35 -8.39 -1.90
CA ASN A 65 -1.91 -8.98 -0.65
C ASN A 65 -2.17 -10.49 -0.57
N GLN A 66 -1.44 -11.18 0.30
CA GLN A 66 -1.67 -12.59 0.58
C GLN A 66 -3.06 -12.77 1.20
N ALA A 67 -3.82 -13.70 0.62
CA ALA A 67 -5.15 -14.10 1.05
C ALA A 67 -5.12 -15.38 1.90
N SER A 68 -6.28 -15.77 2.46
CA SER A 68 -6.37 -16.93 3.39
C SER A 68 -6.17 -18.29 2.72
N GLY A 69 -6.13 -18.38 1.39
CA GLY A 69 -5.85 -19.62 0.66
C GLY A 69 -5.61 -19.45 -0.84
N GLY A 70 -5.03 -20.46 -1.49
CA GLY A 70 -4.57 -20.40 -2.88
C GLY A 70 -5.65 -20.24 -3.96
N PHE A 71 -6.93 -20.46 -3.63
CA PHE A 71 -8.07 -20.20 -4.53
C PHE A 71 -8.77 -18.87 -4.25
N SER A 72 -8.31 -18.11 -3.27
CA SER A 72 -8.90 -16.81 -2.99
C SER A 72 -8.60 -15.81 -4.10
N VAL A 73 -9.57 -14.93 -4.36
CA VAL A 73 -9.46 -13.78 -5.25
C VAL A 73 -8.92 -12.52 -4.55
N GLY A 74 -8.63 -12.58 -3.24
CA GLY A 74 -7.93 -11.52 -2.51
C GLY A 74 -8.73 -10.81 -1.41
N TYR A 75 -10.05 -10.96 -1.37
CA TYR A 75 -10.91 -10.21 -0.43
C TYR A 75 -10.84 -10.67 1.03
N ASP A 76 -10.28 -11.84 1.29
CA ASP A 76 -10.07 -12.43 2.62
C ASP A 76 -8.60 -12.25 3.07
N VAL A 77 -8.14 -11.00 3.11
CA VAL A 77 -6.73 -10.62 3.36
C VAL A 77 -6.19 -11.29 4.61
N PHE A 78 -5.08 -12.01 4.43
CA PHE A 78 -4.37 -12.71 5.48
C PHE A 78 -3.16 -11.92 5.99
N ASP A 79 -2.26 -11.54 5.08
CA ASP A 79 -1.05 -10.76 5.38
C ASP A 79 -0.93 -9.58 4.41
N ARG A 80 -1.03 -8.37 4.96
CA ARG A 80 -0.99 -7.11 4.19
C ARG A 80 0.39 -6.75 3.66
N PHE A 81 1.45 -7.26 4.28
CA PHE A 81 2.82 -6.94 3.88
C PHE A 81 3.47 -8.03 3.03
N ASN A 82 2.72 -9.10 2.75
CA ASN A 82 3.11 -10.13 1.79
C ASN A 82 2.33 -9.94 0.47
N LEU A 83 3.03 -9.57 -0.60
CA LEU A 83 2.44 -9.44 -1.95
C LEU A 83 2.81 -10.63 -2.86
N GLY A 84 3.24 -11.74 -2.28
CA GLY A 84 3.62 -12.98 -2.97
C GLY A 84 5.12 -13.09 -3.22
N ASP A 85 5.65 -14.30 -3.00
CA ASP A 85 7.05 -14.66 -3.21
C ASP A 85 7.19 -15.73 -4.30
N PRO A 86 8.40 -15.93 -4.88
CA PRO A 86 8.63 -17.06 -5.77
C PRO A 86 8.23 -18.38 -5.11
N ARG A 87 7.32 -19.14 -5.75
CA ARG A 87 6.72 -20.40 -5.25
C ARG A 87 5.71 -20.26 -4.10
N ASN A 88 5.42 -19.05 -3.66
CA ASN A 88 4.36 -18.74 -2.70
C ASN A 88 3.65 -17.46 -3.14
N GLU A 89 3.09 -17.51 -4.34
CA GLU A 89 2.47 -16.39 -5.01
C GLU A 89 1.08 -16.10 -4.46
N THR A 90 0.62 -14.87 -4.65
CA THR A 90 -0.81 -14.59 -4.56
C THR A 90 -1.52 -15.14 -5.80
N HIS A 91 -2.84 -15.02 -5.86
CA HIS A 91 -3.61 -15.42 -7.04
C HIS A 91 -3.08 -14.76 -8.34
N TYR A 92 -2.59 -13.53 -8.22
CA TYR A 92 -2.22 -12.67 -9.33
C TYR A 92 -0.71 -12.68 -9.65
N GLY A 93 0.14 -13.14 -8.74
CA GLY A 93 1.57 -13.32 -8.98
C GLY A 93 2.46 -13.01 -7.77
N THR A 94 3.67 -12.54 -8.04
CA THR A 94 4.67 -12.15 -7.03
C THR A 94 4.69 -10.64 -6.81
N ALA A 95 5.28 -10.20 -5.70
CA ALA A 95 5.59 -8.79 -5.46
C ALA A 95 6.41 -8.18 -6.60
N THR A 96 7.38 -8.93 -7.15
CA THR A 96 8.20 -8.48 -8.28
C THR A 96 7.39 -8.28 -9.55
N SER A 97 6.52 -9.22 -9.91
CA SER A 97 5.68 -9.09 -11.11
C SER A 97 4.63 -7.98 -10.93
N PHE A 98 4.14 -7.75 -9.70
CA PHE A 98 3.29 -6.60 -9.40
C PHE A 98 4.01 -5.27 -9.65
N LYS A 99 5.22 -5.10 -9.09
CA LYS A 99 6.04 -3.89 -9.29
C LYS A 99 6.41 -3.68 -10.77
N THR A 100 6.67 -4.76 -11.50
CA THR A 100 6.99 -4.71 -12.95
C THR A 100 5.77 -4.26 -13.77
N MET A 101 4.58 -4.79 -13.45
CA MET A 101 3.32 -4.37 -14.07
C MET A 101 3.03 -2.88 -13.82
N ILE A 102 3.24 -2.40 -12.60
CA ILE A 102 3.09 -0.96 -12.26
C ILE A 102 4.05 -0.12 -13.10
N GLN A 103 5.33 -0.49 -13.17
CA GLN A 103 6.31 0.23 -13.99
C GLN A 103 5.93 0.27 -15.47
N ALA A 104 5.41 -0.83 -16.01
CA ALA A 104 4.90 -0.88 -17.39
C ALA A 104 3.70 0.04 -17.58
N ALA A 105 2.78 0.08 -16.60
CA ALA A 105 1.63 0.96 -16.61
C ALA A 105 2.03 2.44 -16.62
N HIS A 106 2.95 2.83 -15.76
CA HIS A 106 3.47 4.20 -15.72
C HIS A 106 4.15 4.61 -17.01
N ASN A 107 4.96 3.73 -17.60
CA ASN A 107 5.59 3.97 -18.91
C ASN A 107 4.56 4.17 -20.03
N ALA A 108 3.36 3.58 -19.87
CA ALA A 108 2.22 3.73 -20.76
C ALA A 108 1.27 4.89 -20.37
N GLY A 109 1.58 5.66 -19.32
CA GLY A 109 0.72 6.74 -18.83
C GLY A 109 -0.58 6.24 -18.17
N VAL A 110 -0.57 5.04 -17.62
CA VAL A 110 -1.71 4.39 -16.94
C VAL A 110 -1.43 4.34 -15.43
N ALA A 111 -2.31 4.94 -14.65
CA ALA A 111 -2.22 4.91 -13.18
C ALA A 111 -2.78 3.58 -12.61
N ILE A 112 -2.25 3.12 -11.48
CA ILE A 112 -2.66 1.86 -10.83
C ILE A 112 -3.32 2.12 -9.49
N ASN A 113 -4.50 1.55 -9.28
CA ASN A 113 -5.22 1.55 -8.01
C ASN A 113 -5.55 0.13 -7.61
N PRO A 114 -4.74 -0.51 -6.74
CA PRO A 114 -5.15 -1.73 -6.11
C PRO A 114 -6.38 -1.51 -5.25
N ASP A 115 -7.16 -2.56 -5.14
CA ASP A 115 -8.25 -2.67 -4.19
C ASP A 115 -7.70 -2.69 -2.75
N LEU A 116 -8.35 -1.96 -1.85
CA LEU A 116 -7.92 -1.72 -0.47
C LEU A 116 -8.97 -2.22 0.52
N LEU A 117 -8.50 -3.07 1.43
CA LEU A 117 -9.32 -3.80 2.39
C LEU A 117 -8.92 -3.51 3.84
N TRP A 118 -9.71 -2.68 4.51
CA TRP A 118 -9.53 -2.16 5.87
C TRP A 118 -10.63 -2.61 6.86
N ASN A 119 -11.78 -3.08 6.37
CA ASN A 119 -12.87 -3.55 7.20
C ASN A 119 -12.50 -4.82 7.98
N HIS A 120 -11.94 -5.82 7.31
CA HIS A 120 -11.77 -7.16 7.89
C HIS A 120 -10.43 -7.79 7.51
N ASN A 121 -10.13 -8.90 8.19
CA ASN A 121 -9.20 -9.92 7.71
C ASN A 121 -9.97 -11.13 7.20
N GLY A 122 -9.25 -12.11 6.69
CA GLY A 122 -9.84 -13.29 6.08
C GLY A 122 -10.58 -14.26 7.00
N ILE A 123 -10.49 -15.54 6.65
CA ILE A 123 -11.20 -16.60 7.37
C ILE A 123 -10.37 -17.02 8.59
N GLY A 124 -11.03 -17.03 9.75
CA GLY A 124 -10.42 -17.42 11.01
C GLY A 124 -10.57 -16.33 12.06
N ASN A 125 -10.89 -16.73 13.29
CA ASN A 125 -11.10 -15.82 14.41
C ASN A 125 -10.73 -16.52 15.71
N ARG A 126 -10.95 -15.85 16.85
CA ARG A 126 -10.61 -16.35 18.19
C ARG A 126 -11.26 -17.68 18.59
N THR A 127 -12.28 -18.16 17.87
CA THR A 127 -12.94 -19.44 18.18
C THR A 127 -12.13 -20.64 17.72
N ASP A 128 -11.18 -20.45 16.80
CA ASP A 128 -10.20 -21.47 16.43
C ASP A 128 -8.94 -21.31 17.29
N GLN A 129 -8.82 -22.15 18.31
CA GLN A 129 -7.68 -22.13 19.21
C GLN A 129 -6.35 -22.44 18.51
N ASN A 130 -6.36 -23.27 17.46
CA ASN A 130 -5.14 -23.54 16.70
C ASN A 130 -4.71 -22.28 15.95
N PHE A 131 -5.64 -21.55 15.35
CA PHE A 131 -5.34 -20.29 14.68
C PHE A 131 -4.80 -19.23 15.63
N VAL A 132 -5.39 -19.11 16.83
CA VAL A 132 -4.87 -18.27 17.91
C VAL A 132 -3.44 -18.68 18.30
N ASN A 133 -3.18 -19.98 18.49
CA ASN A 133 -1.86 -20.49 18.84
C ASN A 133 -0.81 -20.27 17.74
N LEU A 134 -1.22 -20.19 16.48
CA LEU A 134 -0.34 -19.84 15.36
C LEU A 134 0.04 -18.36 15.37
N GLY A 135 -0.71 -17.50 16.07
CA GLY A 135 -0.50 -16.05 16.13
C GLY A 135 -1.52 -15.26 15.32
N GLY A 136 -2.47 -15.93 14.65
CA GLY A 136 -3.48 -15.28 13.85
C GLY A 136 -2.96 -14.59 12.60
N TYR A 137 -3.54 -13.44 12.29
CA TYR A 137 -3.12 -12.59 11.16
C TYR A 137 -1.86 -11.80 11.53
N PRO A 138 -0.81 -11.77 10.68
CA PRO A 138 0.37 -10.94 10.89
C PRO A 138 0.01 -9.48 11.20
N GLY A 139 0.51 -8.98 12.33
CA GLY A 139 0.26 -7.61 12.78
C GLY A 139 -1.00 -7.40 13.61
N PHE A 140 -1.86 -8.40 13.79
CA PHE A 140 -3.09 -8.28 14.59
C PHE A 140 -3.12 -9.25 15.77
N ALA A 141 -3.67 -8.78 16.89
CA ALA A 141 -3.91 -9.57 18.08
C ALA A 141 -5.34 -10.15 18.01
N LEU A 142 -5.48 -11.47 17.81
CA LEU A 142 -6.78 -12.14 17.82
C LEU A 142 -7.44 -12.16 19.20
N THR A 143 -6.62 -12.16 20.25
CA THR A 143 -7.09 -12.18 21.64
C THR A 143 -6.04 -11.52 22.53
N LEU A 144 -6.51 -10.88 23.60
CA LEU A 144 -5.70 -10.24 24.62
C LEU A 144 -6.20 -10.66 26.01
N PRO A 145 -5.34 -10.68 27.04
CA PRO A 145 -5.77 -11.00 28.40
C PRO A 145 -6.91 -10.11 28.93
N SER A 146 -6.93 -8.84 28.50
CA SER A 146 -7.96 -7.85 28.88
C SER A 146 -9.15 -7.78 27.92
N ASP A 147 -9.04 -8.37 26.72
CA ASP A 147 -10.07 -8.35 25.70
C ASP A 147 -9.99 -9.61 24.84
N ILE A 148 -10.98 -10.48 25.01
CA ILE A 148 -11.01 -11.78 24.33
C ILE A 148 -11.02 -11.65 22.80
N ASN A 149 -11.49 -10.53 22.24
CA ASN A 149 -11.55 -10.31 20.80
C ASN A 149 -10.33 -9.54 20.25
N GLY A 150 -9.42 -9.07 21.11
CA GLY A 150 -8.25 -8.30 20.69
C GLY A 150 -8.60 -7.16 19.72
N ASP A 151 -7.92 -7.09 18.57
CA ASP A 151 -8.12 -6.07 17.53
C ASP A 151 -9.42 -6.25 16.69
N PHE A 152 -10.28 -7.20 17.03
CA PHE A 152 -11.48 -7.53 16.25
C PHE A 152 -12.76 -7.31 17.03
N HIS A 153 -13.87 -7.18 16.31
CA HIS A 153 -15.20 -7.25 16.90
C HIS A 153 -15.58 -8.68 17.29
N ASN A 154 -16.72 -8.82 17.97
CA ASN A 154 -17.20 -10.13 18.39
C ASN A 154 -17.57 -10.97 17.14
N PRO A 155 -16.94 -12.12 16.89
CA PRO A 155 -17.15 -12.90 15.66
C PRO A 155 -18.53 -13.58 15.57
N PHE A 156 -19.39 -13.39 16.57
CA PHE A 156 -20.77 -13.89 16.57
C PHE A 156 -21.80 -12.83 16.16
N ILE A 157 -21.33 -11.62 15.82
CA ILE A 157 -22.16 -10.56 15.25
C ILE A 157 -21.94 -10.58 13.74
N ASP A 158 -23.02 -10.78 12.99
CA ASP A 158 -23.01 -10.78 11.53
C ASP A 158 -23.46 -9.41 11.00
N PHE A 159 -23.07 -9.07 9.77
CA PHE A 159 -23.49 -7.83 9.09
C PHE A 159 -25.01 -7.66 9.07
N SER A 160 -25.77 -8.77 8.97
CA SER A 160 -27.24 -8.74 9.00
C SER A 160 -27.84 -8.34 10.36
N GLN A 161 -27.03 -8.39 11.43
CA GLN A 161 -27.44 -8.01 12.79
C GLN A 161 -26.97 -6.60 13.12
N ASP A 162 -25.76 -6.25 12.71
CA ASP A 162 -25.18 -4.91 12.87
C ASP A 162 -24.24 -4.61 11.70
N GLU A 163 -24.60 -3.63 10.87
CA GLU A 163 -23.84 -3.26 9.68
C GLU A 163 -22.51 -2.56 10.01
N ILE A 164 -22.30 -2.13 11.26
CA ILE A 164 -21.11 -1.37 11.68
C ILE A 164 -20.04 -2.26 12.30
N ILE A 165 -20.44 -3.29 13.06
CA ILE A 165 -19.51 -4.16 13.81
C ILE A 165 -19.65 -5.65 13.46
N GLY A 166 -20.54 -5.97 12.52
CA GLY A 166 -20.83 -7.33 12.10
C GLY A 166 -19.90 -7.82 11.01
N GLN A 167 -19.60 -9.12 11.03
CA GLN A 167 -18.77 -9.76 10.03
C GLN A 167 -19.38 -9.67 8.63
N LEU A 168 -18.67 -9.06 7.68
CA LEU A 168 -19.04 -9.11 6.28
C LEU A 168 -18.64 -10.47 5.69
N ALA A 169 -19.62 -11.25 5.23
CA ALA A 169 -19.39 -12.57 4.63
C ALA A 169 -18.61 -13.56 5.52
N GLY A 170 -18.75 -13.45 6.85
CA GLY A 170 -18.04 -14.28 7.82
C GLY A 170 -16.55 -13.97 7.97
N LEU A 171 -16.09 -12.87 7.38
CA LEU A 171 -14.71 -12.39 7.47
C LEU A 171 -14.50 -11.62 8.77
N ASN A 172 -13.31 -11.74 9.35
CA ASN A 172 -13.08 -11.29 10.72
C ASN A 172 -12.97 -9.76 10.80
N ASP A 173 -14.01 -9.11 11.32
CA ASP A 173 -14.18 -7.67 11.32
C ASP A 173 -13.22 -6.96 12.30
N ILE A 174 -12.45 -5.99 11.78
CA ILE A 174 -11.44 -5.24 12.52
C ILE A 174 -12.13 -4.14 13.33
N ALA A 175 -11.90 -4.14 14.63
CA ALA A 175 -12.40 -3.12 15.54
C ALA A 175 -11.49 -1.88 15.52
N GLN A 176 -11.71 -1.00 14.54
CA GLN A 176 -10.89 0.19 14.29
C GLN A 176 -10.99 1.26 15.40
N GLU A 177 -11.97 1.16 16.28
CA GLU A 177 -12.15 2.00 17.46
C GLU A 177 -11.30 1.56 18.67
N LYS A 178 -10.63 0.39 18.58
CA LYS A 178 -9.74 -0.10 19.64
C LYS A 178 -8.31 0.36 19.44
N HIS A 179 -7.68 0.80 20.52
CA HIS A 179 -6.35 1.44 20.50
C HIS A 179 -5.30 0.62 21.26
N TYR A 180 -5.09 -0.64 20.85
CA TYR A 180 -4.06 -1.49 21.43
C TYR A 180 -2.70 -1.26 20.76
N MET A 181 -1.78 -0.64 21.50
CA MET A 181 -0.47 -0.21 20.99
C MET A 181 0.56 -1.34 21.07
N PHE A 182 1.10 -1.74 19.91
CA PHE A 182 2.16 -2.74 19.81
C PHE A 182 3.18 -2.38 18.73
N ILE A 183 4.37 -2.97 18.81
CA ILE A 183 5.20 -3.21 17.63
C ILE A 183 4.56 -4.39 16.90
N ARG A 184 3.85 -4.09 15.81
CA ARG A 184 3.00 -5.06 15.11
C ARG A 184 3.74 -6.03 14.19
N HIS A 185 4.91 -5.66 13.66
CA HIS A 185 5.88 -6.58 13.07
C HIS A 185 7.13 -6.61 13.95
N PRO A 186 7.19 -7.50 14.96
CA PRO A 186 8.32 -7.57 15.89
C PRO A 186 9.68 -7.71 15.18
N VAL A 187 10.64 -6.87 15.54
CA VAL A 187 12.02 -6.91 14.99
C VAL A 187 12.99 -7.54 15.98
N GLN A 188 12.91 -7.13 17.25
CA GLN A 188 13.84 -7.55 18.29
C GLN A 188 13.19 -8.59 19.22
N VAL A 189 13.90 -9.70 19.45
CA VAL A 189 13.50 -10.71 20.44
C VAL A 189 13.48 -10.11 21.84
N GLY A 190 12.40 -10.38 22.59
CA GLY A 190 12.28 -9.97 23.99
C GLY A 190 11.88 -8.51 24.21
N ASN A 191 11.61 -7.73 23.15
CA ASN A 191 11.06 -6.40 23.31
C ASN A 191 9.62 -6.49 23.90
N PRO A 192 9.35 -5.89 25.07
CA PRO A 192 8.05 -5.99 25.73
C PRO A 192 6.91 -5.27 25.00
N SER A 193 7.24 -4.39 24.05
CA SER A 193 6.28 -3.71 23.19
C SER A 193 5.82 -4.55 22.00
N ASN A 194 6.43 -5.70 21.74
CA ASN A 194 6.00 -6.59 20.66
C ASN A 194 4.56 -7.07 20.87
N ILE A 195 3.82 -7.15 19.78
CA ILE A 195 2.52 -7.84 19.77
C ILE A 195 2.68 -9.30 20.26
N PRO A 196 1.67 -9.90 20.93
CA PRO A 196 1.76 -11.29 21.35
C PRO A 196 2.12 -12.24 20.19
N ALA A 197 3.24 -12.93 20.34
CA ALA A 197 3.75 -13.84 19.31
C ALA A 197 3.02 -15.19 19.34
N GLY A 198 2.81 -15.75 18.15
CA GLY A 198 2.34 -17.13 17.99
C GLY A 198 3.46 -18.13 17.78
N THR A 199 3.08 -19.38 17.54
CA THR A 199 4.00 -20.44 17.15
C THR A 199 4.50 -20.29 15.71
N LEU A 200 3.81 -19.54 14.86
CA LEU A 200 4.19 -19.30 13.46
C LEU A 200 4.30 -17.81 13.14
N PHE A 201 3.22 -17.06 13.35
CA PHE A 201 3.10 -15.64 13.02
C PHE A 201 3.47 -14.74 14.20
N ASN A 202 3.69 -13.45 13.91
CA ASN A 202 4.04 -12.41 14.88
C ASN A 202 5.34 -12.68 15.67
N LYS A 203 6.22 -13.54 15.13
CA LYS A 203 7.54 -13.79 15.71
C LYS A 203 8.49 -12.63 15.43
N PRO A 204 9.37 -12.28 16.39
CA PRO A 204 10.46 -11.34 16.12
C PRO A 204 11.39 -11.84 15.01
N ASP A 205 11.58 -11.01 14.00
CA ASP A 205 12.51 -11.21 12.90
C ASP A 205 13.14 -9.85 12.53
N PRO A 206 14.49 -9.70 12.57
CA PRO A 206 15.15 -8.48 12.13
C PRO A 206 14.74 -7.99 10.74
N ASN A 207 14.36 -8.91 9.83
CA ASN A 207 13.90 -8.56 8.48
C ASN A 207 12.60 -7.75 8.47
N ASN A 208 11.81 -7.79 9.56
CA ASN A 208 10.58 -7.01 9.68
C ASN A 208 10.83 -5.50 9.72
N ALA A 209 12.08 -5.05 9.95
CA ALA A 209 12.45 -3.64 9.87
C ALA A 209 12.05 -3.00 8.53
N ARG A 210 12.05 -3.77 7.43
CA ARG A 210 11.60 -3.33 6.09
C ARG A 210 10.15 -2.87 6.00
N PHE A 211 9.34 -3.21 7.00
CA PHE A 211 7.94 -2.80 7.05
C PHE A 211 7.75 -1.49 7.82
N TYR A 212 8.83 -0.87 8.28
CA TYR A 212 8.80 0.41 8.98
C TYR A 212 9.51 1.51 8.18
N PRO A 213 9.01 2.76 8.26
CA PRO A 213 9.77 3.92 7.84
C PRO A 213 11.08 4.08 8.63
N ASP A 214 12.08 4.69 7.99
CA ASP A 214 13.35 5.08 8.60
C ASP A 214 13.23 6.53 9.08
N GLN A 215 13.33 6.75 10.40
CA GLN A 215 13.19 8.08 10.99
C GLN A 215 14.47 8.91 10.85
N ASP A 216 15.62 8.27 10.63
CA ASP A 216 16.91 8.95 10.44
C ASP A 216 17.02 9.63 9.07
N LEU A 217 16.22 9.21 8.07
CA LEU A 217 16.07 9.93 6.79
C LEU A 217 15.32 11.27 6.92
N GLY A 218 14.73 11.54 8.08
CA GLY A 218 13.82 12.66 8.28
C GLY A 218 12.46 12.42 7.63
N GLY A 219 11.55 13.36 7.82
CA GLY A 219 10.18 13.23 7.35
C GLY A 219 9.58 14.57 6.93
N VAL A 220 8.43 14.48 6.25
CA VAL A 220 7.65 15.66 5.89
C VAL A 220 6.63 15.93 6.99
N THR A 221 6.74 17.09 7.62
CA THR A 221 5.72 17.53 8.59
C THR A 221 4.53 18.12 7.85
N VAL A 222 3.35 17.54 8.08
CA VAL A 222 2.06 18.01 7.57
C VAL A 222 1.17 18.42 8.73
N PHE A 223 0.34 19.45 8.52
CA PHE A 223 -0.68 19.81 9.49
C PHE A 223 -1.91 18.94 9.27
N ASP A 224 -2.22 18.08 10.23
CA ASP A 224 -3.46 17.30 10.22
C ASP A 224 -4.60 18.14 10.79
N GLN A 225 -5.53 18.52 9.92
CA GLN A 225 -6.69 19.33 10.30
C GLN A 225 -7.64 18.59 11.24
N ARG A 226 -7.65 17.26 11.24
CA ARG A 226 -8.56 16.45 12.07
C ARG A 226 -8.08 16.42 13.52
N SER A 227 -6.79 16.17 13.76
CA SER A 227 -6.21 16.23 15.10
C SER A 227 -5.85 17.65 15.55
N GLY A 228 -5.73 18.59 14.60
CA GLY A 228 -5.24 19.94 14.88
C GLY A 228 -3.75 19.96 15.25
N GLN A 229 -3.00 18.91 14.92
CA GLN A 229 -1.59 18.74 15.26
C GLN A 229 -0.74 18.62 14.00
N ASN A 230 0.54 18.97 14.15
CA ASN A 230 1.54 18.63 13.15
C ASN A 230 1.93 17.17 13.29
N VAL A 231 1.93 16.44 12.18
CA VAL A 231 2.32 15.03 12.08
C VAL A 231 3.51 14.93 11.14
N THR A 232 4.57 14.24 11.56
CA THR A 232 5.71 13.95 10.70
C THR A 232 5.52 12.61 9.99
N LEU A 233 5.59 12.63 8.67
CA LEU A 233 5.51 11.46 7.80
C LEU A 233 6.93 11.07 7.37
N TYR A 234 7.50 10.04 8.00
CA TYR A 234 8.83 9.48 7.68
C TYR A 234 8.78 8.56 6.46
N SER A 235 9.82 8.53 5.65
CA SER A 235 9.85 7.69 4.44
C SER A 235 10.36 6.28 4.72
N PHE A 236 9.94 5.32 3.90
CA PHE A 236 10.63 4.03 3.79
C PHE A 236 12.00 4.23 3.11
N ASN A 237 12.96 3.37 3.44
CA ASN A 237 14.33 3.47 2.96
C ASN A 237 14.60 2.44 1.86
N GLU A 238 14.44 2.85 0.61
CA GLU A 238 14.70 1.98 -0.56
C GLU A 238 16.17 1.56 -0.67
N ASP A 239 17.11 2.43 -0.26
CA ASP A 239 18.56 2.19 -0.32
C ASP A 239 19.04 1.22 0.78
N ASN A 240 18.36 1.23 1.93
CA ASN A 240 18.62 0.36 3.06
C ASN A 240 17.32 -0.05 3.76
N PRO A 241 16.57 -1.02 3.20
CA PRO A 241 15.25 -1.40 3.73
C PRO A 241 15.26 -1.87 5.18
N LEU A 242 16.39 -2.36 5.69
CA LEU A 242 16.49 -2.85 7.07
C LEU A 242 16.78 -1.74 8.10
N ALA A 243 16.86 -0.48 7.68
CA ALA A 243 17.00 0.67 8.58
C ALA A 243 15.66 1.17 9.18
N GLY A 244 14.53 0.55 8.83
CA GLY A 244 13.23 0.97 9.35
C GLY A 244 13.11 0.82 10.87
N ASP A 245 12.50 1.83 11.50
CA ASP A 245 12.37 1.94 12.95
C ASP A 245 11.04 1.38 13.45
N PRO A 246 11.03 0.31 14.26
CA PRO A 246 9.80 -0.23 14.83
C PRO A 246 9.09 0.79 15.71
N ILE A 247 7.82 1.05 15.42
CA ILE A 247 6.98 1.97 16.19
C ILE A 247 5.86 1.24 16.92
N LEU A 248 5.40 1.85 18.01
CA LEU A 248 4.13 1.48 18.65
C LEU A 248 2.98 2.04 17.83
N GLU A 249 2.05 1.16 17.45
CA GLU A 249 0.85 1.55 16.69
C GLU A 249 -0.33 0.63 17.03
N ASP A 250 -1.55 1.13 16.82
CA ASP A 250 -2.77 0.33 16.87
C ASP A 250 -3.10 -0.29 15.49
N SER A 251 -4.25 -0.97 15.38
CA SER A 251 -4.65 -1.65 14.15
C SER A 251 -4.83 -0.65 13.01
N VAL A 252 -5.36 0.54 13.29
CA VAL A 252 -5.49 1.63 12.32
C VAL A 252 -4.12 2.14 11.87
N GLY A 253 -3.18 2.30 12.80
CA GLY A 253 -1.79 2.66 12.49
C GLY A 253 -1.14 1.66 11.53
N LEU A 254 -1.33 0.36 11.77
CA LEU A 254 -0.87 -0.71 10.86
C LEU A 254 -1.50 -0.59 9.45
N LEU A 255 -2.82 -0.36 9.37
CA LEU A 255 -3.53 -0.19 8.10
C LEU A 255 -3.01 1.02 7.32
N MET A 256 -2.79 2.15 8.02
CA MET A 256 -2.21 3.35 7.43
C MET A 256 -0.76 3.11 6.98
N ARG A 257 0.06 2.41 7.79
CA ARG A 257 1.43 2.07 7.43
C ARG A 257 1.48 1.17 6.20
N ASN A 258 0.56 0.22 6.06
CA ASN A 258 0.46 -0.63 4.88
C ASN A 258 0.17 0.16 3.59
N VAL A 259 -0.76 1.12 3.65
CA VAL A 259 -1.04 2.01 2.51
C VAL A 259 0.18 2.84 2.14
N ARG A 260 0.86 3.43 3.12
CA ARG A 260 2.09 4.21 2.88
C ARG A 260 3.20 3.34 2.29
N TRP A 261 3.34 2.12 2.79
CA TRP A 261 4.29 1.13 2.29
C TRP A 261 4.03 0.80 0.82
N MET A 262 2.77 0.49 0.43
CA MET A 262 2.45 0.23 -0.97
C MET A 262 2.70 1.44 -1.87
N ILE A 263 2.41 2.66 -1.41
CA ILE A 263 2.69 3.89 -2.18
C ILE A 263 4.20 4.06 -2.38
N GLN A 264 5.00 3.93 -1.33
CA GLN A 264 6.43 4.25 -1.42
C GLN A 264 7.26 3.11 -2.03
N GLU A 265 6.97 1.86 -1.68
CA GLU A 265 7.79 0.72 -2.13
C GLU A 265 7.35 0.15 -3.48
N PHE A 266 6.08 0.30 -3.85
CA PHE A 266 5.51 -0.24 -5.09
C PHE A 266 5.02 0.82 -6.07
N ASP A 267 5.00 2.09 -5.67
CA ASP A 267 4.59 3.23 -6.50
C ASP A 267 3.15 3.13 -7.03
N VAL A 268 2.22 2.71 -6.17
CA VAL A 268 0.78 2.72 -6.54
C VAL A 268 0.21 4.13 -6.50
N ASP A 269 -0.67 4.48 -7.45
CA ASP A 269 -1.20 5.83 -7.67
C ASP A 269 -2.43 6.17 -6.80
N GLY A 270 -2.70 5.35 -5.79
CA GLY A 270 -3.85 5.43 -4.91
C GLY A 270 -4.56 4.09 -4.79
N PHE A 271 -5.78 4.12 -4.28
CA PHE A 271 -6.52 2.90 -3.95
C PHE A 271 -7.98 3.02 -4.33
N ARG A 272 -8.60 1.90 -4.66
CA ARG A 272 -10.05 1.78 -4.61
C ARG A 272 -10.40 1.17 -3.26
N LEU A 273 -11.15 1.89 -2.43
CA LEU A 273 -11.67 1.35 -1.17
C LEU A 273 -12.85 0.42 -1.46
N ASP A 274 -12.79 -0.83 -1.00
CA ASP A 274 -13.89 -1.79 -1.14
C ASP A 274 -14.58 -2.07 0.19
N ALA A 275 -13.81 -2.54 1.17
CA ALA A 275 -14.28 -2.83 2.51
C ALA A 275 -13.22 -2.39 3.51
#